data_AF-A0A1Y0EE50-F1
#
_entry.id   AF-A0A1Y0EE50-F1
#
_cell.length_a   1.000
_cell.length_b   1.000
_cell.length_c   1.000
_cell.angle_alpha   90.00
_cell.angle_beta   90.00
_cell.angle_gamma   90.00
#
_symmetry.space_group_name_H-M   'P 1'
#
loop_
_entity.id
_entity.type
_entity.pdbx_description
1 polymer ?
#
loop_
_entity_poly.entity_id
_entity_poly.type
_entity_poly.pdbx_seq_one_letter_code
_entity_poly.pdbx_strand_id
1 'polypeptide(L)'
;MSSRTDEMKISIVLRAARSGLGISQADLAAELDVSQSTITRCERGTGSFPANVLLRAISFFRAHDIDIAGILENNPTIVFNSRMFETLHDKESTRQRDLAASAIEKRFGKSKTVPDGADD
;
A
#
# COMPACT_ATOMS: atom_id res chain seq x y z
N MET A 1 -28.20 -17.01 -4.44
CA MET A 1 -27.57 -16.47 -5.67
C MET A 1 -26.66 -15.25 -5.40
N SER A 2 -26.16 -15.06 -4.16
CA SER A 2 -25.40 -13.85 -3.75
C SER A 2 -23.87 -13.95 -3.91
N SER A 3 -23.28 -15.15 -3.77
CA SER A 3 -21.82 -15.23 -3.50
C SER A 3 -20.93 -14.73 -4.64
N ARG A 4 -21.28 -14.96 -5.91
CA ARG A 4 -20.42 -14.57 -7.03
C ARG A 4 -20.31 -13.04 -7.17
N THR A 5 -21.40 -12.32 -6.93
CA THR A 5 -21.39 -10.85 -6.94
C THR A 5 -20.56 -10.34 -5.78
N ASP A 6 -20.71 -10.92 -4.58
CA ASP A 6 -19.94 -10.52 -3.41
C ASP A 6 -18.43 -10.82 -3.58
N GLU A 7 -18.06 -11.97 -4.15
CA GLU A 7 -16.69 -12.31 -4.52
C GLU A 7 -16.09 -11.30 -5.52
N MET A 8 -16.87 -10.86 -6.50
CA MET A 8 -16.46 -9.81 -7.45
C MET A 8 -16.27 -8.46 -6.77
N LYS A 9 -17.16 -8.05 -5.85
CA LYS A 9 -17.00 -6.81 -5.08
C LYS A 9 -15.70 -6.83 -4.30
N ILE A 10 -15.44 -7.93 -3.57
CA ILE A 10 -14.23 -8.09 -2.77
C ILE A 10 -12.99 -8.03 -3.68
N SER A 11 -12.99 -8.77 -4.79
CA SER A 11 -11.91 -8.77 -5.77
C SER A 11 -11.56 -7.36 -6.26
N ILE A 12 -12.57 -6.60 -6.69
CA ILE A 12 -12.38 -5.26 -7.28
C ILE A 12 -11.90 -4.28 -6.22
N VAL A 13 -12.58 -4.25 -5.07
CA VAL A 13 -12.27 -3.29 -4.00
C VAL A 13 -10.89 -3.53 -3.41
N LEU A 14 -10.56 -4.79 -3.09
CA LEU A 14 -9.26 -5.13 -2.51
C LEU A 14 -8.11 -4.78 -3.46
N ARG A 15 -8.27 -5.11 -4.76
CA ARG A 15 -7.28 -4.78 -5.78
C ARG A 15 -7.11 -3.28 -5.93
N ALA A 16 -8.20 -2.52 -6.00
CA ALA A 16 -8.15 -1.07 -6.19
C ALA A 16 -7.50 -0.37 -5.00
N ALA A 17 -7.87 -0.73 -3.77
CA ALA A 17 -7.27 -0.17 -2.56
C ALA A 17 -5.78 -0.51 -2.45
N ARG A 18 -5.41 -1.77 -2.73
CA ARG A 18 -4.00 -2.21 -2.76
C ARG A 18 -3.18 -1.44 -3.80
N SER A 19 -3.68 -1.35 -5.02
CA SER A 19 -3.03 -0.60 -6.10
C SER A 19 -2.92 0.89 -5.77
N GLY A 20 -3.92 1.46 -5.09
CA GLY A 20 -3.88 2.84 -4.59
C GLY A 20 -2.70 3.08 -3.66
N LEU A 21 -2.38 2.14 -2.77
CA LEU A 21 -1.20 2.22 -1.89
C LEU A 21 0.12 1.91 -2.60
N GLY A 22 0.08 1.44 -3.85
CA GLY A 22 1.28 1.04 -4.59
C GLY A 22 1.98 -0.21 -4.07
N ILE A 23 1.30 -1.04 -3.26
CA ILE A 23 1.88 -2.25 -2.66
C ILE A 23 1.59 -3.51 -3.48
N SER A 24 2.47 -4.51 -3.39
CA SER A 24 2.31 -5.78 -4.10
C SER A 24 1.29 -6.71 -3.40
N GLN A 25 0.85 -7.75 -4.09
CA GLN A 25 0.02 -8.79 -3.48
C GLN A 25 0.72 -9.51 -2.32
N ALA A 26 2.06 -9.63 -2.37
CA ALA A 26 2.84 -10.24 -1.31
C ALA A 26 2.88 -9.35 -0.07
N ASP A 27 3.03 -8.03 -0.25
CA ASP A 27 3.02 -7.06 0.85
C ASP A 27 1.66 -7.09 1.57
N LEU A 28 0.56 -7.00 0.80
CA LEU A 28 -0.78 -7.08 1.39
C LEU A 28 -1.01 -8.43 2.10
N ALA A 29 -0.48 -9.53 1.56
CA ALA A 29 -0.61 -10.84 2.20
C ALA A 29 0.11 -10.90 3.54
N ALA A 30 1.31 -10.30 3.63
CA ALA A 30 2.06 -10.19 4.88
C ALA A 30 1.31 -9.35 5.92
N GLU A 31 0.78 -8.18 5.52
CA GLU A 31 -0.01 -7.30 6.41
C GLU A 31 -1.29 -7.98 6.91
N LEU A 32 -1.92 -8.78 6.05
CA LEU A 32 -3.15 -9.49 6.40
C LEU A 32 -2.90 -10.86 7.04
N ASP A 33 -1.66 -11.26 7.29
CA ASP A 33 -1.28 -12.57 7.83
C ASP A 33 -1.97 -13.74 7.08
N VAL A 34 -1.76 -13.76 5.76
CA VAL A 34 -2.23 -14.84 4.86
C VAL A 34 -1.17 -15.17 3.81
N SER A 35 -1.32 -16.31 3.14
CA SER A 35 -0.47 -16.60 1.97
C SER A 35 -0.74 -15.62 0.82
N GLN A 36 0.28 -15.29 0.04
CA GLN A 36 0.11 -14.52 -1.22
C GLN A 36 -0.92 -15.19 -2.14
N SER A 37 -0.93 -16.53 -2.21
CA SER A 37 -1.91 -17.31 -2.96
C SER A 37 -3.37 -17.02 -2.55
N THR A 38 -3.62 -16.68 -1.28
CA THR A 38 -4.94 -16.26 -0.80
C THR A 38 -5.35 -14.92 -1.40
N ILE A 39 -4.45 -13.93 -1.43
CA ILE A 39 -4.70 -12.63 -2.06
C ILE A 39 -4.90 -12.79 -3.57
N THR A 40 -4.06 -13.58 -4.24
CA THR A 40 -4.18 -13.85 -5.68
C THR A 40 -5.53 -14.46 -6.06
N ARG A 41 -6.00 -15.44 -5.28
CA ARG A 41 -7.32 -16.08 -5.48
C ARG A 41 -8.46 -15.09 -5.27
N CYS A 42 -8.40 -14.36 -4.16
CA CYS A 42 -9.37 -13.30 -3.83
C CYS A 42 -9.47 -12.25 -4.95
N GLU A 43 -8.34 -11.70 -5.39
CA GLU A 43 -8.33 -10.69 -6.45
C GLU A 43 -8.75 -11.24 -7.81
N ARG A 44 -8.67 -12.55 -8.05
CA ARG A 44 -9.22 -13.19 -9.26
C ARG A 44 -10.72 -13.48 -9.17
N GLY A 45 -11.34 -13.22 -8.03
CA GLY A 45 -12.72 -13.61 -7.75
C GLY A 45 -12.89 -15.13 -7.71
N THR A 46 -11.84 -15.86 -7.32
CA THR A 46 -11.86 -17.32 -7.22
C THR A 46 -11.66 -17.75 -5.77
N GLY A 47 -12.74 -18.18 -5.12
CA GLY A 47 -12.72 -18.68 -3.75
C GLY A 47 -13.22 -17.68 -2.71
N SER A 48 -13.45 -18.20 -1.50
CA SER A 48 -13.98 -17.40 -0.39
C SER A 48 -12.88 -16.59 0.30
N PHE A 49 -13.20 -15.34 0.65
CA PHE A 49 -12.35 -14.49 1.47
C PHE A 49 -12.85 -14.54 2.92
N PRO A 50 -12.09 -15.12 3.86
CA PRO A 50 -12.58 -15.30 5.22
C PRO A 50 -12.93 -13.97 5.88
N ALA A 51 -14.05 -13.91 6.60
CA ALA A 51 -14.57 -12.69 7.20
C ALA A 51 -13.55 -12.00 8.13
N ASN A 52 -12.79 -12.77 8.92
CA ASN A 52 -11.73 -12.24 9.77
C ASN A 52 -10.61 -11.56 8.95
N VAL A 53 -10.25 -12.10 7.79
CA VAL A 53 -9.26 -11.48 6.89
C VAL A 53 -9.83 -10.19 6.28
N LEU A 54 -11.12 -10.18 5.92
CA LEU A 54 -11.80 -8.97 5.43
C LEU A 54 -11.81 -7.85 6.49
N LEU A 55 -12.10 -8.18 7.74
CA LEU A 55 -12.06 -7.20 8.83
C LEU A 55 -10.64 -6.65 9.06
N ARG A 56 -9.61 -7.49 8.97
CA ARG A 56 -8.20 -7.02 9.00
C ARG A 56 -7.90 -6.08 7.83
N ALA A 57 -8.37 -6.41 6.63
CA ALA A 57 -8.20 -5.57 5.45
C ALA A 57 -8.85 -4.19 5.65
N ILE A 58 -10.09 -4.14 6.14
CA ILE A 58 -10.80 -2.89 6.43
C ILE A 58 -9.99 -2.04 7.42
N SER A 59 -9.50 -2.63 8.51
CA SER A 59 -8.68 -1.93 9.50
C SER A 59 -7.35 -1.42 8.93
N PHE A 60 -6.66 -2.26 8.16
CA PHE A 60 -5.40 -1.91 7.50
C PHE A 60 -5.58 -0.71 6.55
N PHE A 61 -6.54 -0.77 5.62
CA PHE A 61 -6.76 0.32 4.68
C PHE A 61 -7.20 1.61 5.37
N ARG A 62 -8.02 1.51 6.43
CA ARG A 62 -8.42 2.68 7.21
C ARG A 62 -7.22 3.37 7.87
N ALA A 63 -6.26 2.60 8.37
CA ALA A 63 -5.00 3.15 8.92
C ALA A 63 -4.14 3.84 7.85
N HIS A 64 -4.39 3.55 6.58
CA HIS A 64 -3.76 4.17 5.41
C HIS A 64 -4.68 5.18 4.69
N ASP A 65 -5.68 5.74 5.40
CA ASP A 65 -6.56 6.78 4.88
C ASP A 65 -7.41 6.34 3.67
N ILE A 66 -7.67 5.03 3.54
CA ILE A 66 -8.57 4.45 2.53
C ILE A 66 -9.72 3.72 3.23
N ASP A 67 -10.97 4.14 2.96
CA ASP A 67 -12.14 3.40 3.42
C ASP A 67 -12.62 2.41 2.35
N ILE A 68 -12.61 1.13 2.71
CA ILE A 68 -13.11 0.03 1.89
C ILE A 68 -14.38 -0.61 2.49
N ALA A 69 -14.94 -0.08 3.58
CA ALA A 69 -16.10 -0.69 4.25
C ALA A 69 -17.36 -0.74 3.37
N GLY A 70 -17.44 0.12 2.35
CA GLY A 70 -18.49 0.09 1.32
C GLY A 70 -18.60 -1.24 0.56
N ILE A 71 -17.58 -2.11 0.65
CA ILE A 71 -17.60 -3.50 0.15
C ILE A 71 -18.78 -4.33 0.68
N LEU A 72 -19.30 -3.99 1.86
CA LEU A 72 -20.43 -4.68 2.51
C LEU A 72 -21.79 -4.24 1.96
N GLU A 73 -21.82 -3.19 1.14
CA GLU A 73 -23.03 -2.66 0.53
C GLU A 73 -23.33 -3.29 -0.84
N ASN A 74 -24.52 -3.00 -1.37
CA ASN A 74 -24.91 -3.46 -2.70
C ASN A 74 -24.12 -2.76 -3.82
N ASN A 75 -23.82 -1.47 -3.64
CA ASN A 75 -23.04 -0.66 -4.56
C ASN A 75 -21.72 -0.28 -3.89
N PRO A 76 -20.65 -1.05 -4.09
CA PRO A 76 -19.42 -0.86 -3.34
C PRO A 76 -18.75 0.47 -3.71
N THR A 77 -18.38 1.23 -2.68
CA THR A 77 -17.58 2.45 -2.81
C THR A 77 -16.22 2.25 -2.16
N ILE A 78 -15.23 2.98 -2.68
CA ILE A 78 -13.90 3.10 -2.07
C ILE A 78 -13.64 4.59 -1.91
N VAL A 79 -13.30 5.01 -0.70
CA VAL A 79 -13.01 6.40 -0.40
C VAL A 79 -11.53 6.54 -0.14
N PHE A 80 -10.85 7.34 -0.96
CA PHE A 80 -9.45 7.72 -0.75
C PHE A 80 -9.43 9.12 -0.15
N ASN A 81 -8.97 9.25 1.09
CA ASN A 81 -8.89 10.57 1.74
C ASN A 81 -7.67 11.35 1.24
N SER A 82 -7.74 12.68 1.22
CA SER A 82 -6.67 13.56 0.73
C SER A 82 -5.31 13.30 1.41
N ARG A 83 -5.33 12.96 2.71
CA ARG A 83 -4.15 12.64 3.51
C ARG A 83 -3.33 11.46 2.96
N MET A 84 -4.00 10.50 2.32
CA MET A 84 -3.33 9.38 1.65
C MET A 84 -2.39 9.89 0.54
N PHE A 85 -2.86 10.86 -0.27
CA PHE A 85 -2.08 11.42 -1.37
C PHE A 85 -0.93 12.29 -0.88
N GLU A 86 -1.11 13.04 0.20
CA GLU A 86 -0.05 13.81 0.87
C GLU A 86 1.08 12.87 1.32
N THR A 87 0.72 11.77 1.99
CA THR A 87 1.68 10.77 2.48
C THR A 87 2.47 10.12 1.35
N LEU A 88 1.80 9.77 0.23
CA LEU A 88 2.47 9.20 -0.94
C LEU A 88 3.42 10.21 -1.60
N HIS A 89 3.00 11.47 -1.72
CA HIS A 89 3.82 12.53 -2.29
C HIS A 89 5.09 12.78 -1.47
N ASP A 90 4.98 12.78 -0.14
CA ASP A 90 6.12 12.99 0.76
C ASP A 90 7.12 11.83 0.70
N LYS A 91 6.62 10.59 0.67
CA LYS A 91 7.44 9.39 0.47
C LYS A 91 8.20 9.44 -0.85
N GLU A 92 7.51 9.79 -1.93
CA GLU A 92 8.12 9.89 -3.26
C GLU A 92 9.15 11.03 -3.32
N SER A 93 8.84 12.19 -2.76
CA SER A 93 9.75 13.34 -2.69
C SER A 93 11.04 12.97 -1.92
N THR A 94 10.90 12.23 -0.83
CA THR A 94 12.04 11.75 -0.04
C THR A 94 12.88 10.76 -0.84
N ARG A 95 12.23 9.77 -1.47
CA ARG A 95 12.89 8.78 -2.33
C ARG A 95 13.67 9.44 -3.47
N GLN A 96 13.10 10.47 -4.11
CA GLN A 96 13.76 11.21 -5.18
C GLN A 96 14.99 11.96 -4.69
N ARG A 97 14.93 12.60 -3.51
CA ARG A 97 16.09 13.27 -2.89
C ARG A 97 17.21 12.28 -2.57
N ASP A 98 16.87 11.13 -1.99
CA ASP A 98 17.86 10.10 -1.63
C ASP A 98 18.56 9.54 -2.87
N LEU A 99 17.79 9.30 -3.95
CA LEU A 99 18.35 8.86 -5.23
C LEU A 99 19.25 9.93 -5.86
N ALA A 100 18.86 11.20 -5.80
CA ALA A 100 19.70 12.30 -6.29
C ALA A 100 21.00 12.41 -5.50
N ALA A 101 20.94 12.32 -4.16
CA ALA A 101 22.11 12.33 -3.29
C ALA A 101 23.05 11.15 -3.59
N SER A 102 22.52 9.94 -3.72
CA SER A 102 23.30 8.75 -4.07
C SER A 102 23.92 8.85 -5.46
N ALA A 103 23.22 9.44 -6.44
CA ALA A 103 23.76 9.68 -7.77
C ALA A 103 24.91 10.69 -7.77
N ILE A 104 24.81 11.76 -6.97
CA ILE A 104 25.89 12.74 -6.76
C ILE A 104 27.08 12.08 -6.08
N GLU A 105 26.87 11.32 -5.01
CA GLU A 105 27.93 10.58 -4.29
C GLU A 105 28.68 9.62 -5.22
N LYS A 106 27.95 8.89 -6.07
CA LYS A 106 28.55 7.99 -7.08
C LYS A 106 29.34 8.75 -8.16
N ARG A 107 28.93 9.95 -8.54
CA ARG A 107 29.59 10.75 -9.59
C ARG A 107 30.83 11.51 -9.09
N PHE A 108 30.80 12.02 -7.86
CA PHE A 108 31.83 12.92 -7.34
C PHE A 108 32.63 12.34 -6.17
N GLY A 109 32.32 11.11 -5.72
CA GLY A 109 32.93 10.47 -4.56
C GLY A 109 32.35 10.97 -3.23
N LYS A 110 32.60 10.26 -2.13
CA LYS A 110 32.23 10.70 -0.78
C LYS A 110 32.98 12.00 -0.47
N SER A 111 32.26 13.11 -0.29
CA SER A 111 32.86 14.30 0.32
C SER A 111 33.33 13.90 1.72
N LYS A 112 34.65 13.91 1.95
CA LYS A 112 35.19 13.91 3.31
C LYS A 112 34.69 15.20 3.94
N THR A 113 33.81 15.08 4.92
CA THR A 113 33.57 16.15 5.89
C THR A 113 34.94 16.57 6.43
N VAL A 114 35.34 17.80 6.11
CA VAL A 114 36.52 18.43 6.71
C VAL A 114 36.26 18.49 8.22
N PRO A 115 37.15 17.94 9.07
CA PRO A 115 36.99 18.11 10.50
C PRO A 115 37.19 19.59 10.82
N ASP A 116 36.14 20.17 11.41
CA ASP A 116 36.15 21.51 11.98
C ASP A 116 37.07 21.51 13.21
N GLY A 117 38.03 22.43 13.26
CA GLY A 117 38.93 22.61 14.41
C GLY A 117 40.40 22.31 14.14
N ALA A 118 41.07 23.23 13.43
CA ALA A 118 42.47 23.53 13.65
C ALA A 118 42.55 25.02 13.97
N ASP A 119 42.26 25.37 15.23
CA ASP A 119 42.67 26.64 15.81
C ASP A 119 43.94 26.37 16.62
N ASP A 120 45.04 26.98 16.17
CA ASP A 120 46.33 27.14 16.87
C ASP A 120 46.21 28.13 18.05
#